data_AF-A0A2A2K3K2-F1
#
_entry.id   AF-A0A2A2K3K2-F1
#
_cell.length_a   1.000
_cell.length_b   1.000
_cell.length_c   1.000
_cell.angle_alpha   90.00
_cell.angle_beta   90.00
_cell.angle_gamma   90.00
#
_symmetry.space_group_name_H-M   'P 1'
#
loop_
_entity.id
_entity.type
_entity.pdbx_description
1 polymer ?
#
loop_
_entity_poly.entity_id
_entity_poly.type
_entity_poly.pdbx_seq_one_letter_code
_entity_poly.pdbx_strand_id
1 'polypeptide(L)'
;MLQYSGSQDVAAELNLLKANKITHIVNCATGIQDHFPTHFQYLHIDMLDLPTTSMDEHLDTVHAFIDNCLGNNGKVLVHCNAGVSRAATFVLSYIMKKTKSGFNAALQNARTIRPAIRPNDGFIKQLKEYEERIGIEKSQ
;
A
#
# COMPACT_ATOMS: atom_id res chain seq x y z
N MET A 1 9.39 -3.10 12.06
CA MET A 1 9.26 -1.81 11.36
C MET A 1 8.77 -2.11 9.95
N LEU A 2 7.56 -1.67 9.61
CA LEU A 2 6.84 -2.03 8.39
C LEU A 2 7.26 -1.11 7.25
N GLN A 3 7.98 -1.64 6.25
CA GLN A 3 8.49 -0.87 5.12
C GLN A 3 7.63 -1.14 3.88
N TYR A 4 6.33 -0.86 3.99
CA TYR A 4 5.36 -1.27 2.96
C TYR A 4 5.28 -0.34 1.77
N SER A 5 5.87 0.86 1.74
CA SER A 5 5.67 1.84 0.66
C SER A 5 6.96 2.33 0.03
N GLY A 6 7.09 2.22 -1.31
CA GLY A 6 8.25 2.66 -2.09
C GLY A 6 7.90 3.30 -3.44
N SER A 7 8.89 3.95 -4.08
CA SER A 7 8.79 4.40 -5.48
C SER A 7 9.17 3.26 -6.44
N GLN A 8 8.96 3.49 -7.73
CA GLN A 8 9.44 2.58 -8.78
C GLN A 8 10.96 2.36 -8.72
N ASP A 9 11.73 3.39 -8.33
CA ASP A 9 13.19 3.30 -8.26
C ASP A 9 13.60 2.24 -7.22
N VAL A 10 12.92 2.22 -6.06
CA VAL A 10 13.13 1.17 -5.04
C VAL A 10 12.75 -0.21 -5.58
N ALA A 11 11.67 -0.31 -6.35
CA ALA A 11 11.22 -1.57 -6.95
C ALA A 11 12.15 -2.07 -8.07
N ALA A 12 12.98 -1.19 -8.65
CA ALA A 12 13.98 -1.51 -9.66
C ALA A 12 15.35 -1.93 -9.05
N GLU A 13 15.52 -1.86 -7.73
CA GLU A 13 16.80 -2.18 -7.06
C GLU A 13 16.83 -3.60 -6.49
N LEU A 14 17.17 -4.61 -7.30
CA LEU A 14 17.15 -6.03 -6.92
C LEU A 14 17.93 -6.32 -5.63
N ASN A 15 19.12 -5.73 -5.48
CA ASN A 15 19.98 -5.95 -4.32
C ASN A 15 19.35 -5.37 -3.05
N LEU A 16 18.72 -4.19 -3.14
CA LEU A 16 18.00 -3.58 -2.02
C LEU A 16 16.80 -4.44 -1.61
N LEU A 17 16.03 -4.94 -2.57
CA LEU A 17 14.89 -5.82 -2.32
C LEU A 17 15.33 -7.12 -1.62
N LYS A 18 16.40 -7.76 -2.12
CA LYS A 18 16.98 -8.97 -1.51
C LYS A 18 17.54 -8.71 -0.12
N ALA A 19 18.28 -7.60 0.08
CA ALA A 19 18.83 -7.23 1.38
C ALA A 19 17.74 -7.00 2.43
N ASN A 20 16.60 -6.43 2.02
CA ASN A 20 15.43 -6.26 2.89
C ASN A 20 14.60 -7.54 3.07
N LYS A 21 14.94 -8.62 2.36
CA LYS A 21 14.23 -9.91 2.33
C LYS A 21 12.80 -9.77 1.82
N ILE A 22 12.59 -8.90 0.83
CA ILE A 22 11.31 -8.82 0.12
C ILE A 22 11.05 -10.14 -0.59
N THR A 23 9.80 -10.57 -0.57
CA THR A 23 9.32 -11.83 -1.17
C THR A 23 8.13 -11.60 -2.09
N HIS A 24 7.34 -10.56 -1.79
CA HIS A 24 6.12 -10.21 -2.49
C HIS A 24 6.14 -8.72 -2.84
N ILE A 25 5.56 -8.35 -3.98
CA ILE A 25 5.50 -6.97 -4.44
C ILE A 25 4.10 -6.66 -4.95
N VAL A 26 3.48 -5.63 -4.40
CA VAL A 26 2.27 -5.01 -4.96
C VAL A 26 2.71 -3.84 -5.82
N ASN A 27 2.57 -3.97 -7.13
CA ASN A 27 2.81 -2.91 -8.10
C ASN A 27 1.48 -2.23 -8.42
N CYS A 28 1.28 -1.02 -7.90
CA CYS A 28 0.12 -0.18 -8.22
C CYS A 28 0.51 1.07 -9.05
N ALA A 29 1.62 0.99 -9.77
CA ALA A 29 2.05 2.03 -10.70
C ALA A 29 1.35 1.86 -12.04
N THR A 30 1.21 2.97 -12.78
CA THR A 30 0.68 2.93 -14.14
C THR A 30 1.82 2.99 -15.14
N GLY A 31 1.76 2.15 -16.17
CA GLY A 31 2.79 2.05 -17.20
C GLY A 31 4.14 1.49 -16.73
N ILE A 32 4.24 0.92 -15.52
CA ILE A 32 5.47 0.36 -14.97
C ILE A 32 5.34 -1.15 -14.85
N GLN A 33 6.18 -1.88 -15.58
CA GLN A 33 6.23 -3.33 -15.56
C GLN A 33 6.90 -3.87 -14.29
N ASP A 34 6.64 -5.15 -14.00
CA ASP A 34 7.29 -5.84 -12.90
C ASP A 34 8.77 -6.09 -13.25
N HIS A 35 9.69 -5.51 -12.47
CA HIS A 35 11.12 -5.55 -12.79
C HIS A 35 11.75 -6.94 -12.64
N PHE A 36 11.29 -7.74 -11.66
CA PHE A 36 11.93 -9.02 -11.30
C PHE A 36 10.91 -10.16 -11.08
N PRO A 37 10.04 -10.46 -12.06
CA PRO A 37 8.92 -11.42 -11.90
C PRO A 37 9.37 -12.86 -11.61
N THR A 38 10.62 -13.20 -11.88
CA THR A 38 11.21 -14.52 -11.57
C THR A 38 11.74 -14.63 -10.14
N HIS A 39 11.83 -13.51 -9.41
CA HIS A 39 12.43 -13.45 -8.07
C HIS A 39 11.42 -13.20 -6.95
N PHE A 40 10.31 -12.54 -7.25
CA PHE A 40 9.29 -12.18 -6.27
C PHE A 40 7.91 -12.56 -6.79
N GLN A 41 6.97 -12.76 -5.88
CA GLN A 41 5.55 -12.87 -6.25
C GLN A 41 4.97 -11.48 -6.44
N TYR A 42 4.24 -11.26 -7.52
CA TYR A 42 3.67 -9.96 -7.84
C TYR A 42 2.14 -9.97 -7.77
N LEU A 43 1.59 -8.86 -7.26
CA LEU A 43 0.23 -8.43 -7.53
C LEU A 43 0.32 -7.10 -8.28
N HIS A 44 -0.11 -7.09 -9.54
CA HIS A 44 -0.07 -5.91 -10.38
C HIS A 44 -1.47 -5.29 -10.52
N ILE A 45 -1.58 -4.00 -10.25
CA ILE A 45 -2.80 -3.19 -10.37
C ILE A 45 -2.45 -1.93 -11.15
N ASP A 46 -2.71 -1.92 -12.45
CA ASP A 46 -2.47 -0.73 -13.27
C ASP A 46 -3.53 0.33 -12.96
N MET A 47 -3.15 1.35 -12.20
CA MET A 47 -4.07 2.38 -11.76
C MET A 47 -3.46 3.79 -11.82
N LEU A 48 -4.28 4.75 -12.26
CA LEU A 48 -3.92 6.16 -12.32
C LEU A 48 -3.92 6.81 -10.93
N ASP A 49 -3.14 7.87 -10.76
CA ASP A 49 -3.13 8.69 -9.53
C ASP A 49 -4.11 9.87 -9.64
N LEU A 50 -5.38 9.56 -9.93
CA LEU A 50 -6.41 10.58 -10.08
C LEU A 50 -7.41 10.51 -8.92
N PRO A 51 -7.95 11.64 -8.45
CA PRO A 51 -9.00 11.65 -7.43
C PRO A 51 -10.26 10.86 -7.79
N THR A 52 -10.50 10.65 -9.09
CA THR A 52 -11.63 9.88 -9.64
C THR A 52 -11.35 8.38 -9.75
N THR A 53 -10.11 7.93 -9.54
CA THR A 53 -9.78 6.50 -9.61
C THR A 53 -10.33 5.78 -8.39
N SER A 54 -11.03 4.68 -8.60
CA SER A 54 -11.58 3.83 -7.54
C SER A 54 -10.50 2.89 -7.00
N MET A 55 -10.37 2.83 -5.67
CA MET A 55 -9.49 1.88 -4.96
C MET A 55 -10.28 0.67 -4.43
N ASP A 56 -11.59 0.84 -4.25
CA ASP A 56 -12.43 -0.06 -3.47
C ASP A 56 -12.42 -1.49 -4.00
N GLU A 57 -12.53 -1.61 -5.32
CA GLU A 57 -12.50 -2.88 -6.05
C GLU A 57 -11.17 -3.65 -5.93
N HIS A 58 -10.11 -3.00 -5.44
CA HIS A 58 -8.80 -3.61 -5.25
C HIS A 58 -8.42 -3.84 -3.79
N LEU A 59 -9.15 -3.26 -2.83
CA LEU A 59 -8.77 -3.29 -1.42
C LEU A 59 -8.67 -4.73 -0.88
N ASP A 60 -9.70 -5.55 -1.09
CA ASP A 60 -9.72 -6.91 -0.57
C ASP A 60 -8.65 -7.80 -1.22
N THR A 61 -8.44 -7.67 -2.52
CA THR A 61 -7.38 -8.38 -3.25
C THR A 61 -6.00 -8.03 -2.70
N VAL A 62 -5.71 -6.75 -2.52
CA VAL A 62 -4.43 -6.30 -1.97
C VAL A 62 -4.25 -6.76 -0.52
N HIS A 63 -5.30 -6.63 0.31
CA HIS A 63 -5.23 -7.06 1.70
C HIS A 63 -5.01 -8.57 1.82
N ALA A 64 -5.69 -9.38 1.01
CA ALA A 64 -5.50 -10.82 0.98
C ALA A 64 -4.08 -11.22 0.54
N PHE A 65 -3.52 -10.52 -0.45
CA PHE A 65 -2.14 -10.73 -0.90
C PHE A 65 -1.12 -10.39 0.20
N ILE A 66 -1.30 -9.25 0.89
CA ILE A 66 -0.46 -8.87 2.03
C ILE A 66 -0.59 -9.90 3.16
N ASP A 67 -1.81 -10.32 3.50
CA ASP A 67 -2.05 -11.30 4.55
C ASP A 67 -1.41 -12.65 4.26
N ASN A 68 -1.52 -13.13 3.02
CA ASN A 68 -0.88 -14.38 2.59
C ASN A 68 0.64 -14.29 2.72
N CYS A 69 1.24 -13.18 2.24
CA CYS A 69 2.67 -12.94 2.38
C CYS A 69 3.10 -12.99 3.85
N LEU A 70 2.42 -12.25 4.73
CA LEU A 70 2.79 -12.15 6.14
C LEU A 70 2.55 -13.47 6.91
N GLY A 71 1.47 -14.20 6.58
CA GLY A 71 1.16 -15.50 7.16
C GLY A 71 2.20 -16.58 6.82
N ASN A 72 2.92 -16.42 5.72
CA ASN A 72 4.03 -17.28 5.30
C ASN A 72 5.41 -16.73 5.69
N ASN A 73 5.48 -15.85 6.70
CA ASN A 73 6.71 -15.20 7.18
C ASN A 73 7.46 -14.39 6.10
N GLY A 74 6.78 -14.01 5.03
CA GLY A 74 7.31 -13.18 3.96
C GLY A 74 7.32 -11.70 4.31
N LYS A 75 7.92 -10.90 3.42
CA LYS A 75 7.83 -9.44 3.44
C LYS A 75 7.34 -8.91 2.10
N VAL A 76 6.50 -7.89 2.16
CA VAL A 76 5.87 -7.28 1.01
C VAL A 76 6.30 -5.81 0.86
N LEU A 77 6.58 -5.42 -0.38
CA LEU A 77 6.70 -4.03 -0.80
C LEU A 77 5.44 -3.65 -1.57
N VAL A 78 4.79 -2.54 -1.22
CA VAL A 78 3.76 -1.90 -2.06
C VAL A 78 4.41 -0.66 -2.69
N HIS A 79 4.41 -0.57 -4.01
CA HIS A 79 4.96 0.60 -4.70
C HIS A 79 4.00 1.11 -5.77
N CYS A 80 4.17 2.40 -6.10
CA CYS A 80 3.62 3.02 -7.29
C CYS A 80 4.75 3.76 -8.00
N ASN A 81 4.47 4.76 -8.83
CA ASN A 81 5.54 5.53 -9.47
C ASN A 81 6.40 6.29 -8.42
N ALA A 82 5.77 7.10 -7.56
CA ALA A 82 6.47 7.95 -6.59
C ALA A 82 6.47 7.40 -5.14
N GLY A 83 5.62 6.43 -4.81
CA GLY A 83 5.46 5.95 -3.43
C GLY A 83 4.90 7.00 -2.47
N VAL A 84 4.01 7.87 -2.96
CA VAL A 84 3.43 9.00 -2.20
C VAL A 84 1.93 8.86 -2.01
N SER A 85 1.22 8.51 -3.09
CA SER A 85 -0.25 8.49 -3.13
C SER A 85 -0.81 7.06 -3.19
N ARG A 86 -1.01 6.47 -4.38
CA ARG A 86 -1.58 5.10 -4.58
C ARG A 86 -1.08 4.03 -3.61
N ALA A 87 0.25 3.79 -3.60
CA ALA A 87 0.84 2.79 -2.71
C ALA A 87 0.58 3.11 -1.24
N ALA A 88 0.66 4.38 -0.86
CA ALA A 88 0.36 4.80 0.49
C ALA A 88 -1.12 4.57 0.85
N THR A 89 -2.05 4.79 -0.08
CA THR A 89 -3.47 4.52 0.12
C THR A 89 -3.74 3.05 0.46
N PHE A 90 -3.15 2.10 -0.28
CA PHE A 90 -3.27 0.67 0.04
C PHE A 90 -2.66 0.32 1.40
N VAL A 91 -1.50 0.90 1.74
CA VAL A 91 -0.87 0.68 3.04
C VAL A 91 -1.74 1.23 4.18
N LEU A 92 -2.31 2.42 4.02
CA LEU A 92 -3.19 3.03 5.01
C LEU A 92 -4.46 2.22 5.21
N SER A 93 -5.14 1.81 4.14
CA SER A 93 -6.35 0.98 4.25
C SER A 93 -6.07 -0.37 4.93
N TYR A 94 -4.91 -0.97 4.66
CA TYR A 94 -4.49 -2.20 5.30
C TYR A 94 -4.21 -2.01 6.80
N ILE A 95 -3.48 -0.95 7.17
CA ILE A 95 -3.25 -0.58 8.58
C ILE A 95 -4.60 -0.40 9.27
N MET A 96 -5.49 0.45 8.74
CA MET A 96 -6.82 0.71 9.31
C MET A 96 -7.60 -0.59 9.56
N LYS A 97 -7.59 -1.53 8.60
CA LYS A 97 -8.27 -2.84 8.74
C LYS A 97 -7.68 -3.66 9.88
N LYS A 98 -6.35 -3.71 9.98
CA LYS A 98 -5.63 -4.58 10.93
C LYS A 98 -5.58 -4.04 12.34
N THR A 99 -5.43 -2.73 12.50
CA THR A 99 -5.35 -2.07 13.80
C THR A 99 -6.68 -1.52 14.29
N LYS A 100 -7.75 -1.64 13.48
CA LYS A 100 -9.08 -1.08 13.77
C LYS A 100 -9.00 0.42 14.13
N SER A 101 -8.09 1.14 13.46
CA SER A 101 -7.84 2.56 13.71
C SER A 101 -8.34 3.43 12.57
N GLY A 102 -8.86 4.60 12.90
CA GLY A 102 -9.34 5.57 11.91
C GLY A 102 -8.24 6.09 10.97
N PHE A 103 -8.64 6.77 9.90
CA PHE A 103 -7.73 7.25 8.86
C PHE A 103 -6.60 8.14 9.44
N ASN A 104 -6.95 9.08 10.33
CA ASN A 104 -5.98 10.03 10.89
C ASN A 104 -4.90 9.33 11.72
N ALA A 105 -5.28 8.35 12.54
CA ALA A 105 -4.35 7.57 13.34
C ALA A 105 -3.44 6.70 12.46
N ALA A 106 -4.02 6.03 11.44
CA ALA A 106 -3.24 5.26 10.48
C ALA A 106 -2.24 6.15 9.71
N LEU A 107 -2.67 7.35 9.28
CA LEU A 107 -1.83 8.32 8.58
C LEU A 107 -0.68 8.83 9.46
N GLN A 108 -0.97 9.19 10.72
CA GLN A 108 0.06 9.62 11.67
C GLN A 108 1.10 8.53 11.86
N ASN A 109 0.65 7.30 12.12
CA ASN A 109 1.52 6.13 12.29
C ASN A 109 2.39 5.90 11.05
N ALA A 110 1.79 5.89 9.85
CA ALA A 110 2.52 5.69 8.62
C ALA A 110 3.56 6.80 8.36
N ARG A 111 3.25 8.05 8.70
CA ARG A 111 4.16 9.20 8.54
C ARG A 111 5.36 9.17 9.47
N THR A 112 5.29 8.48 10.62
CA THR A 112 6.47 8.27 11.47
C THR A 112 7.56 7.45 10.76
N ILE A 113 7.16 6.59 9.81
CA ILE A 113 8.06 5.74 9.03
C ILE A 113 8.38 6.39 7.67
N ARG A 114 7.38 6.98 7.02
CA ARG A 114 7.51 7.63 5.72
C ARG A 114 6.80 8.99 5.70
N PRO A 115 7.47 10.08 6.09
CA PRO A 115 6.87 11.42 6.19
C PRO A 115 6.26 11.93 4.87
N ALA A 116 6.78 11.47 3.73
CA ALA A 116 6.32 11.86 2.40
C ALA A 116 4.94 11.30 1.99
N ILE A 117 4.32 10.44 2.82
CA ILE A 117 2.99 9.90 2.52
C ILE A 117 1.94 11.02 2.42
N ARG A 118 1.32 11.08 1.24
CA ARG A 118 0.28 12.06 0.90
C ARG A 118 -0.60 11.51 -0.22
N PRO A 119 -1.62 10.68 0.10
CA PRO A 119 -2.67 10.33 -0.85
C PRO A 119 -3.29 11.59 -1.47
N ASN A 120 -3.74 11.49 -2.72
CA ASN A 120 -4.54 12.54 -3.32
C ASN A 120 -5.90 12.68 -2.61
N ASP A 121 -6.59 13.80 -2.81
CA ASP A 121 -7.82 14.12 -2.06
C ASP A 121 -8.96 13.11 -2.30
N GLY A 122 -9.05 12.52 -3.50
CA GLY A 122 -10.04 11.49 -3.81
C GLY A 122 -9.78 10.19 -3.05
N PHE A 123 -8.51 9.78 -2.93
CA PHE A 123 -8.13 8.64 -2.12
C PHE A 123 -8.30 8.90 -0.62
N ILE A 124 -8.06 10.13 -0.14
CA ILE A 124 -8.37 10.51 1.24
C ILE A 124 -9.87 10.35 1.51
N LYS A 125 -10.72 10.80 0.59
CA LYS A 125 -12.18 10.64 0.69
C LYS A 125 -12.57 9.16 0.77
N GLN A 126 -12.06 8.34 -0.15
CA GLN A 126 -12.31 6.89 -0.17
C GLN A 126 -11.81 6.18 1.09
N LEU A 127 -10.67 6.59 1.67
CA LEU A 127 -10.18 6.04 2.93
C LEU A 127 -11.11 6.38 4.11
N LYS A 128 -11.67 7.58 4.15
CA LYS A 128 -12.66 7.96 5.17
C LYS A 128 -13.99 7.21 4.99
N GLU A 129 -14.44 7.01 3.75
CA GLU A 129 -15.60 6.17 3.45
C GLU A 129 -15.33 4.71 3.86
N TYR A 130 -14.11 4.22 3.63
CA TYR A 130 -13.68 2.90 4.08
C TYR A 130 -13.66 2.76 5.60
N GLU A 131 -13.20 3.78 6.34
CA GLU A 131 -13.26 3.85 7.80
C GLU A 131 -14.68 3.61 8.35
N GLU A 132 -15.68 4.24 7.72
CA GLU A 132 -17.09 4.08 8.07
C GLU A 132 -17.58 2.64 7.78
N ARG A 133 -17.18 2.05 6.65
CA ARG A 133 -17.54 0.67 6.29
C ARG A 133 -16.97 -0.38 7.24
N ILE A 134 -15.77 -0.18 7.78
CA ILE A 134 -15.14 -1.14 8.71
C ILE A 134 -15.57 -0.94 10.17
N GLY A 135 -16.54 -0.04 10.41
CA GLY A 135 -17.20 0.12 11.71
C GLY A 135 -16.29 0.71 12.78
N ILE A 136 -15.32 1.55 12.41
CA ILE A 136 -14.46 2.22 13.38
C ILE A 136 -15.22 3.42 13.94
N GLU A 137 -15.54 3.39 15.22
CA GLU A 137 -16.14 4.53 15.90
C GLU A 137 -15.15 5.72 15.89
N LYS A 138 -15.62 6.87 15.41
CA LYS A 138 -14.86 8.12 15.48
C LYS A 138 -14.66 8.43 16.97
N SER A 139 -13.45 8.25 17.49
CA SER A 139 -13.12 8.74 18.83
C SER A 139 -13.39 10.24 18.84
N GLN A 140 -14.30 10.66 19.73
CA GLN A 140 -14.76 12.04 19.91
C GLN A 140 -13.61 13.02 20.13
#